data_AF-A0A3G2R7S5-F1
#
_entry.id   AF-A0A3G2R7S5-F1
#
_cell.length_a   1.000
_cell.length_b   1.000
_cell.length_c   1.000
_cell.angle_alpha   90.00
_cell.angle_beta   90.00
_cell.angle_gamma   90.00
#
_symmetry.space_group_name_H-M   'P 1'
#
loop_
_entity.id
_entity.type
_entity.pdbx_description
1 polymer ?
#
loop_
_entity_poly.entity_id
_entity_poly.type
_entity_poly.pdbx_seq_one_letter_code
_entity_poly.pdbx_strand_id
1 'polypeptide(L)'
;MKYFDLHTHSIYSDGDASIEELKKMADEKGYGLGISDHIFCPPILETDDIKNYLDILDNYPVLKGVEANIGQDALLPDSILKRLDYVIASVHWLPYNGSILYLSEYFGYRAGHRDMYVQKYDKRYSENLLEICLKIIEKTFTSTRVDILGHPTVLPFYEDLIGSSFLEHWEDEVINLCIKHNVAIEISGLWKEPGKSFIKKAYNKGAFFSFGSDCHKIEEICDLDYPIKVVKEAGIPFERIYIPEGAS
;
A
#
# COMPACT_ATOMS: atom_id res chain seq x y z
N MET A 1 -13.30 15.26 12.26
CA MET A 1 -12.27 14.26 11.92
C MET A 1 -12.67 13.63 10.61
N LYS A 2 -11.83 13.73 9.58
CA LYS A 2 -12.12 13.30 8.20
C LYS A 2 -11.15 12.16 7.86
N TYR A 3 -11.65 11.03 7.35
CA TYR A 3 -10.78 9.98 6.82
C TYR A 3 -10.36 10.32 5.39
N PHE A 4 -9.18 9.84 5.02
CA PHE A 4 -8.63 9.99 3.68
C PHE A 4 -8.52 8.62 3.03
N ASP A 5 -8.91 8.52 1.78
CA ASP A 5 -8.52 7.44 0.91
C ASP A 5 -7.18 7.81 0.27
N LEU A 6 -6.09 7.18 0.73
CA LEU A 6 -4.73 7.50 0.30
C LEU A 6 -4.18 6.51 -0.73
N HIS A 7 -4.91 5.44 -1.05
CA HIS A 7 -4.50 4.49 -2.06
C HIS A 7 -5.59 4.40 -3.13
N THR A 8 -5.41 5.15 -4.23
CA THR A 8 -6.33 5.15 -5.36
C THR A 8 -5.57 5.22 -6.67
N HIS A 9 -6.06 4.52 -7.68
CA HIS A 9 -5.48 4.52 -9.02
C HIS A 9 -6.44 5.17 -10.01
N SER A 10 -5.85 5.85 -10.99
CA SER A 10 -6.56 6.59 -12.02
C SER A 10 -6.16 6.08 -13.41
N ILE A 11 -6.71 6.69 -14.44
CA ILE A 11 -6.31 6.45 -15.84
C ILE A 11 -4.84 6.78 -16.15
N TYR A 12 -4.09 7.34 -15.19
CA TYR A 12 -2.67 7.62 -15.33
C TYR A 12 -1.76 6.44 -14.92
N SER A 13 -2.28 5.40 -14.27
CA SER A 13 -1.70 4.05 -14.26
C SER A 13 -2.65 3.01 -14.87
N ASP A 14 -3.23 2.16 -14.05
CA ASP A 14 -4.02 0.98 -14.36
C ASP A 14 -5.42 1.04 -13.72
N GLY A 15 -5.84 2.23 -13.28
CA GLY A 15 -7.22 2.51 -12.88
C GLY A 15 -8.10 2.95 -14.06
N ASP A 16 -9.41 2.72 -13.92
CA ASP A 16 -10.42 3.07 -14.93
C ASP A 16 -10.97 4.51 -14.74
N ALA A 17 -10.75 5.12 -13.58
CA ALA A 17 -11.39 6.39 -13.19
C ALA A 17 -10.53 7.61 -13.52
N SER A 18 -11.17 8.69 -14.00
CA SER A 18 -10.54 10.00 -14.07
C SER A 18 -10.35 10.63 -12.68
N ILE A 19 -9.46 11.62 -12.58
CA ILE A 19 -9.24 12.38 -11.35
C ILE A 19 -10.54 13.05 -10.88
N GLU A 20 -11.35 13.56 -11.82
CA GLU A 20 -12.64 14.18 -11.54
C GLU A 20 -13.65 13.19 -10.96
N GLU A 21 -13.71 11.96 -11.48
CA GLU A 21 -14.58 10.91 -10.97
C GLU A 21 -14.18 10.47 -9.56
N LEU A 22 -12.88 10.26 -9.33
CA LEU A 22 -12.32 9.97 -8.02
C LEU A 22 -12.70 11.08 -7.03
N LYS A 23 -12.45 12.34 -7.40
CA LYS A 23 -12.70 13.49 -6.53
C LYS A 23 -14.18 13.67 -6.22
N LYS A 24 -15.04 13.54 -7.23
CA LYS A 24 -16.49 13.63 -7.07
C LYS A 24 -16.99 12.58 -6.07
N MET A 25 -16.58 11.32 -6.22
CA MET A 25 -17.00 10.25 -5.33
C MET A 25 -16.49 10.46 -3.91
N ALA A 26 -15.24 10.89 -3.75
CA ALA A 26 -14.68 11.21 -2.43
C ALA A 26 -15.47 12.32 -1.73
N ASP A 27 -15.87 13.38 -2.45
CA ASP A 27 -16.69 14.46 -1.92
C ASP A 27 -18.10 13.98 -1.53
N GLU A 28 -18.74 13.18 -2.39
CA GLU A 28 -20.06 12.60 -2.13
C GLU A 28 -20.07 11.71 -0.87
N LYS A 29 -18.98 10.96 -0.63
CA LYS A 29 -18.80 10.12 0.57
C LYS A 29 -18.22 10.88 1.77
N GLY A 30 -17.78 12.12 1.60
CA GLY A 30 -17.21 12.96 2.66
C GLY A 30 -15.78 12.60 3.06
N TYR A 31 -15.02 11.93 2.20
CA TYR A 31 -13.62 11.57 2.41
C TYR A 31 -12.65 12.61 1.83
N GLY A 32 -11.43 12.66 2.37
CA GLY A 32 -10.31 13.25 1.67
C GLY A 32 -9.76 12.26 0.65
N LEU A 33 -9.08 12.75 -0.39
CA LEU A 33 -8.60 11.93 -1.49
C LEU A 33 -7.12 12.20 -1.73
N GLY A 34 -6.34 11.13 -1.78
CA GLY A 34 -5.03 11.11 -2.40
C GLY A 34 -5.00 10.16 -3.58
N ILE A 35 -4.31 10.56 -4.64
CA ILE A 35 -4.10 9.75 -5.84
C ILE A 35 -2.68 9.23 -5.82
N SER A 36 -2.52 7.93 -6.00
CA SER A 36 -1.25 7.23 -5.78
C SER A 36 -0.98 6.22 -6.89
N ASP A 37 -1.08 6.67 -8.14
CA ASP A 37 -0.85 5.83 -9.31
C ASP A 37 0.54 5.16 -9.24
N HIS A 38 0.63 3.97 -9.83
CA HIS A 38 1.88 3.23 -9.93
C HIS A 38 2.95 4.01 -10.70
N ILE A 39 4.17 4.03 -10.15
CA ILE A 39 5.35 4.61 -10.81
C ILE A 39 6.39 3.55 -11.15
N PHE A 40 7.21 3.84 -12.16
CA PHE A 40 8.15 2.88 -12.78
C PHE A 40 7.47 1.62 -13.32
N CYS A 41 6.21 1.77 -13.72
CA CYS A 41 5.34 0.79 -14.36
C CYS A 41 4.62 1.51 -15.52
N PRO A 42 4.39 0.88 -16.69
CA PRO A 42 3.64 1.52 -17.76
C PRO A 42 2.29 2.08 -17.25
N PRO A 43 1.94 3.34 -17.58
CA PRO A 43 2.61 4.23 -18.52
C PRO A 43 3.69 5.15 -17.90
N ILE A 44 3.83 5.23 -16.58
CA ILE A 44 4.80 6.10 -15.88
C ILE A 44 6.13 5.36 -15.69
N LEU A 45 7.06 5.50 -16.63
CA LEU A 45 8.28 4.68 -16.68
C LEU A 45 9.51 5.38 -16.12
N GLU A 46 9.59 6.70 -16.28
CA GLU A 46 10.77 7.49 -15.95
C GLU A 46 10.44 8.70 -15.07
N THR A 47 11.46 9.32 -14.51
CA THR A 47 11.30 10.50 -13.64
C THR A 47 10.55 11.64 -14.32
N ASP A 48 10.73 11.84 -15.63
CA ASP A 48 10.02 12.90 -16.36
C ASP A 48 8.52 12.59 -16.52
N ASP A 49 8.13 11.32 -16.63
CA ASP A 49 6.72 10.92 -16.61
C ASP A 49 6.09 11.24 -15.25
N ILE A 50 6.83 11.01 -14.15
CA ILE A 50 6.37 11.37 -12.79
C ILE A 50 6.20 12.89 -12.66
N LYS A 51 7.08 13.71 -13.27
CA LYS A 51 6.89 15.17 -13.28
C LYS A 51 5.62 15.56 -14.00
N ASN A 52 5.39 15.00 -15.19
CA ASN A 52 4.19 15.27 -15.98
C ASN A 52 2.92 14.86 -15.23
N TYR A 53 2.96 13.70 -14.57
CA TYR A 53 1.88 13.23 -13.69
C TYR A 53 1.59 14.22 -12.56
N LEU A 54 2.62 14.69 -11.85
CA LEU A 54 2.44 15.67 -10.78
C LEU A 54 1.97 17.04 -11.30
N ASP A 55 2.40 17.45 -12.50
CA ASP A 55 1.92 18.69 -13.14
C ASP A 55 0.42 18.60 -13.47
N ILE A 56 -0.08 17.40 -13.78
CA ILE A 56 -1.52 17.14 -13.96
C ILE A 56 -2.23 17.25 -12.60
N LEU A 57 -1.74 16.53 -11.58
CA LEU A 57 -2.35 16.53 -10.25
C LEU A 57 -2.40 17.93 -9.61
N ASP A 58 -1.43 18.81 -9.89
CA ASP A 58 -1.40 20.19 -9.39
C ASP A 58 -2.63 21.03 -9.83
N ASN A 59 -3.39 20.59 -10.83
CA ASN A 59 -4.64 21.23 -11.24
C ASN A 59 -5.87 20.81 -10.42
N TYR A 60 -5.71 19.87 -9.48
CA TYR A 60 -6.80 19.30 -8.71
C TYR A 60 -6.57 19.45 -7.20
N PRO A 61 -7.63 19.68 -6.41
CA PRO A 61 -7.54 19.72 -4.95
C PRO A 61 -7.53 18.31 -4.37
N VAL A 62 -6.46 17.55 -4.65
CA VAL A 62 -6.19 16.19 -4.17
C VAL A 62 -4.81 16.11 -3.56
N LEU A 63 -4.58 15.14 -2.67
CA LEU A 63 -3.24 14.83 -2.21
C LEU A 63 -2.47 14.07 -3.30
N LYS A 64 -1.20 14.43 -3.47
CA LYS A 64 -0.29 13.87 -4.48
C LYS A 64 0.52 12.74 -3.87
N GLY A 65 0.09 11.52 -4.13
CA GLY A 65 0.81 10.30 -3.80
C GLY A 65 1.43 9.65 -5.03
N VAL A 66 2.20 8.60 -4.77
CA VAL A 66 2.62 7.60 -5.75
C VAL A 66 2.70 6.25 -5.06
N GLU A 67 2.54 5.18 -5.82
CA GLU A 67 2.86 3.83 -5.34
C GLU A 67 4.09 3.28 -6.09
N ALA A 68 5.14 2.99 -5.32
CA ALA A 68 6.37 2.42 -5.82
C ALA A 68 6.49 0.93 -5.46
N ASN A 69 7.13 0.16 -6.34
CA ASN A 69 7.48 -1.23 -6.03
C ASN A 69 8.67 -1.29 -5.07
N ILE A 70 8.52 -2.04 -3.97
CA ILE A 70 9.62 -2.38 -3.07
C ILE A 70 10.68 -3.20 -3.83
N GLY A 71 11.95 -2.85 -3.65
CA GLY A 71 13.07 -3.45 -4.36
C GLY A 71 13.38 -2.82 -5.72
N GLN A 72 12.54 -1.91 -6.22
CA GLN A 72 12.86 -1.02 -7.32
C GLN A 72 13.44 0.26 -6.69
N ASP A 73 14.73 0.21 -6.32
CA ASP A 73 15.47 1.28 -5.60
C ASP A 73 15.66 2.57 -6.44
N ALA A 74 14.70 2.93 -7.30
CA ALA A 74 14.70 4.22 -7.95
C ALA A 74 14.46 5.28 -6.89
N LEU A 75 15.56 5.76 -6.30
CA LEU A 75 15.61 6.92 -5.43
C LEU A 75 14.91 8.06 -6.16
N LEU A 76 13.68 8.36 -5.75
CA LEU A 76 12.97 9.50 -6.28
C LEU A 76 13.81 10.73 -6.00
N PRO A 77 14.15 11.55 -7.02
CA PRO A 77 14.95 12.73 -6.78
C PRO A 77 14.26 13.66 -5.77
N ASP A 78 15.04 14.39 -4.96
CA ASP A 78 14.51 15.35 -3.99
C ASP A 78 13.49 16.34 -4.61
N SER A 79 13.65 16.68 -5.90
CA SER A 79 12.72 17.53 -6.64
C SER A 79 11.32 16.92 -6.80
N ILE A 80 11.22 15.60 -6.90
CA ILE A 80 9.96 14.85 -6.94
C ILE A 80 9.42 14.69 -5.51
N LEU A 81 10.27 14.22 -4.58
CA LEU A 81 9.86 13.96 -3.20
C LEU A 81 9.27 15.18 -2.49
N LYS A 82 9.73 16.39 -2.82
CA LYS A 82 9.20 17.65 -2.27
C LYS A 82 7.82 18.05 -2.81
N ARG A 83 7.40 17.47 -3.94
CA ARG A 83 6.08 17.73 -4.54
C ARG A 83 5.01 16.74 -4.09
N LEU A 84 5.45 15.59 -3.55
CA LEU A 84 4.60 14.53 -3.05
C LEU A 84 4.20 14.76 -1.61
N ASP A 85 2.91 14.61 -1.33
CA ASP A 85 2.36 14.62 0.02
C ASP A 85 2.73 13.32 0.74
N TYR A 86 2.75 12.19 0.02
CA TYR A 86 3.12 10.88 0.56
C TYR A 86 3.64 9.90 -0.51
N VAL A 87 4.31 8.84 -0.08
CA VAL A 87 4.79 7.72 -0.91
C VAL A 87 4.31 6.40 -0.32
N ILE A 88 3.61 5.60 -1.12
CA ILE A 88 3.30 4.20 -0.82
C ILE A 88 4.42 3.32 -1.41
N ALA A 89 4.86 2.32 -0.66
CA ALA A 89 5.72 1.27 -1.17
C ALA A 89 5.09 -0.10 -0.94
N SER A 90 4.97 -0.91 -2.00
CA SER A 90 4.27 -2.20 -1.99
C SER A 90 5.11 -3.33 -2.58
N VAL A 91 4.90 -4.56 -2.11
CA VAL A 91 5.61 -5.76 -2.59
C VAL A 91 4.80 -6.42 -3.70
N HIS A 92 5.21 -6.20 -4.95
CA HIS A 92 4.58 -6.85 -6.12
C HIS A 92 5.41 -7.98 -6.74
N TRP A 93 6.68 -8.06 -6.35
CA TRP A 93 7.61 -9.09 -6.78
C TRP A 93 8.73 -9.28 -5.74
N LEU A 94 9.43 -10.41 -5.81
CA LEU A 94 10.59 -10.69 -4.97
C LEU A 94 11.78 -11.16 -5.82
N PRO A 95 13.02 -10.71 -5.53
CA PRO A 95 14.21 -11.34 -6.08
C PRO A 95 14.41 -12.71 -5.39
N TYR A 96 14.48 -13.78 -6.18
CA TYR A 96 14.68 -15.14 -5.67
C TYR A 96 15.55 -15.97 -6.61
N ASN A 97 16.62 -16.56 -6.08
CA ASN A 97 17.55 -17.44 -6.82
C ASN A 97 18.02 -16.87 -8.18
N GLY A 98 18.34 -15.58 -8.23
CA GLY A 98 18.80 -14.91 -9.45
C GLY A 98 17.69 -14.67 -10.50
N SER A 99 16.43 -14.88 -10.12
CA SER A 99 15.23 -14.60 -10.93
C SER A 99 14.27 -13.67 -10.17
N ILE A 100 13.19 -13.24 -10.83
CA ILE A 100 12.12 -12.45 -10.24
C ILE A 100 10.89 -13.36 -10.05
N LEU A 101 10.37 -13.41 -8.83
CA LEU A 101 9.08 -13.98 -8.51
C LEU A 101 8.02 -12.88 -8.57
N TYR A 102 7.24 -12.83 -9.64
CA TYR A 102 6.11 -11.90 -9.76
C TYR A 102 4.88 -12.42 -9.00
N LEU A 103 4.20 -11.53 -8.29
CA LEU A 103 2.99 -11.86 -7.52
C LEU A 103 1.69 -11.53 -8.27
N SER A 104 1.78 -11.08 -9.53
CA SER A 104 0.62 -10.66 -10.33
C SER A 104 -0.42 -11.78 -10.55
N GLU A 105 -0.02 -13.05 -10.61
CA GLU A 105 -0.98 -14.16 -10.67
C GLU A 105 -1.82 -14.27 -9.38
N TYR A 106 -1.18 -14.07 -8.22
CA TYR A 106 -1.85 -14.10 -6.93
C TYR A 106 -2.75 -12.88 -6.75
N PHE A 107 -2.28 -11.67 -7.07
CA PHE A 107 -3.11 -10.46 -7.00
C PHE A 107 -4.29 -10.54 -7.97
N GLY A 108 -4.08 -11.01 -9.20
CA GLY A 108 -5.17 -11.22 -10.15
C GLY A 108 -6.23 -12.20 -9.62
N TYR A 109 -5.84 -13.24 -8.89
CA TYR A 109 -6.78 -14.15 -8.22
C TYR A 109 -7.49 -13.48 -7.04
N ARG A 110 -6.75 -12.83 -6.13
CA ARG A 110 -7.31 -12.14 -4.95
C ARG A 110 -8.27 -11.02 -5.31
N ALA A 111 -8.02 -10.31 -6.42
CA ALA A 111 -8.87 -9.24 -6.95
C ALA A 111 -10.02 -9.76 -7.84
N GLY A 112 -10.13 -11.08 -8.04
CA GLY A 112 -11.22 -11.69 -8.82
C GLY A 112 -11.09 -11.59 -10.34
N HIS A 113 -9.92 -11.17 -10.85
CA HIS A 113 -9.59 -11.16 -12.28
C HIS A 113 -9.17 -12.55 -12.81
N ARG A 114 -8.89 -13.50 -11.91
CA ARG A 114 -8.55 -14.88 -12.24
C ARG A 114 -9.35 -15.85 -11.36
N ASP A 115 -9.86 -16.91 -11.98
CA ASP A 115 -10.66 -17.91 -11.27
C ASP A 115 -9.85 -18.80 -10.33
N MET A 116 -8.56 -18.98 -10.61
CA MET A 116 -7.70 -19.92 -9.88
C MET A 116 -6.30 -19.39 -9.69
N TYR A 117 -5.77 -19.62 -8.49
CA TYR A 117 -4.36 -19.50 -8.16
C TYR A 117 -3.85 -20.85 -7.65
N VAL A 118 -2.72 -21.29 -8.20
CA VAL A 118 -2.07 -22.53 -7.75
C VAL A 118 -1.00 -22.15 -6.75
N GLN A 119 -1.20 -22.50 -5.49
CA GLN A 119 -0.19 -22.32 -4.45
C GLN A 119 1.01 -23.23 -4.73
N LYS A 120 2.21 -22.64 -4.76
CA LYS A 120 3.46 -23.30 -5.16
C LYS A 120 4.48 -23.41 -4.03
N TYR A 121 4.14 -22.98 -2.82
CA TYR A 121 5.07 -22.87 -1.70
C TYR A 121 4.80 -23.96 -0.66
N ASP A 122 5.87 -24.56 -0.15
CA ASP A 122 5.83 -25.29 1.11
C ASP A 122 6.17 -24.35 2.27
N LYS A 123 5.94 -24.80 3.51
CA LYS A 123 6.19 -24.01 4.70
C LYS A 123 7.59 -23.37 4.72
N ARG A 124 8.64 -24.15 4.46
CA ARG A 124 10.03 -23.65 4.54
C ARG A 124 10.30 -22.65 3.43
N TYR A 125 9.74 -22.88 2.25
CA TYR A 125 9.86 -21.95 1.15
C TYR A 125 9.14 -20.63 1.46
N SER A 126 7.93 -20.68 2.03
CA SER A 126 7.18 -19.50 2.46
C SER A 126 7.93 -18.70 3.53
N GLU A 127 8.55 -19.37 4.51
CA GLU A 127 9.39 -18.73 5.53
C GLU A 127 10.57 -17.97 4.87
N ASN A 128 11.29 -18.61 3.95
CA ASN A 128 12.40 -17.99 3.23
C ASN A 128 11.95 -16.75 2.41
N LEU A 129 10.79 -16.82 1.75
CA LEU A 129 10.26 -15.71 0.96
C LEU A 129 9.85 -14.52 1.85
N LEU A 130 9.26 -14.79 3.02
CA LEU A 130 8.98 -13.74 4.01
C LEU A 130 10.26 -13.10 4.56
N GLU A 131 11.31 -13.86 4.82
CA GLU A 131 12.60 -13.27 5.22
C GLU A 131 13.21 -12.38 4.13
N ILE A 132 13.10 -12.78 2.85
CA ILE A 132 13.53 -11.95 1.72
C ILE A 132 12.70 -10.68 1.65
N CYS A 133 11.37 -10.81 1.77
CA CYS A 133 10.42 -9.70 1.81
C CYS A 133 10.81 -8.68 2.90
N LEU A 134 11.08 -9.14 4.12
CA LEU A 134 11.50 -8.29 5.23
C LEU A 134 12.78 -7.51 4.92
N LYS A 135 13.78 -8.16 4.33
CA LYS A 135 15.06 -7.53 3.96
C LYS A 135 14.90 -6.46 2.90
N ILE A 136 14.05 -6.68 1.90
CA ILE A 136 13.82 -5.69 0.84
C ILE A 136 12.96 -4.52 1.33
N ILE A 137 12.03 -4.76 2.26
CA ILE A 137 11.28 -3.70 2.96
C ILE A 137 12.26 -2.81 3.74
N GLU A 138 13.13 -3.39 4.59
CA GLU A 138 14.12 -2.63 5.36
C GLU A 138 15.07 -1.85 4.46
N LYS A 139 15.57 -2.47 3.37
CA LYS A 139 16.41 -1.79 2.39
C LYS A 139 15.69 -0.61 1.73
N THR A 140 14.40 -0.75 1.42
CA THR A 140 13.62 0.33 0.80
C THR A 140 13.43 1.48 1.79
N PHE A 141 13.03 1.19 3.04
CA PHE A 141 12.82 2.21 4.09
C PHE A 141 14.10 2.94 4.50
N THR A 142 15.27 2.34 4.26
CA THR A 142 16.58 2.97 4.55
C THR A 142 17.15 3.77 3.39
N SER A 143 16.66 3.54 2.16
CA SER A 143 17.23 4.15 0.95
C SER A 143 16.41 5.32 0.43
N THR A 144 15.08 5.27 0.51
CA THR A 144 14.18 6.30 -0.02
C THR A 144 13.10 6.68 0.99
N ARG A 145 12.46 7.84 0.78
CA ARG A 145 11.26 8.23 1.54
C ARG A 145 10.15 7.21 1.23
N VAL A 146 9.57 6.66 2.29
CA VAL A 146 8.33 5.90 2.29
C VAL A 146 7.50 6.44 3.44
N ASP A 147 6.22 6.69 3.20
CA ASP A 147 5.30 7.17 4.23
C ASP A 147 4.28 6.08 4.59
N ILE A 148 3.96 5.19 3.65
CA ILE A 148 2.99 4.11 3.81
C ILE A 148 3.56 2.79 3.26
N LEU A 149 3.43 1.71 4.02
CA LEU A 149 3.64 0.35 3.54
C LEU A 149 2.31 -0.22 3.02
N GLY A 150 2.21 -0.43 1.72
CA GLY A 150 1.01 -0.94 1.07
C GLY A 150 0.78 -2.43 1.34
N HIS A 151 -0.48 -2.76 1.64
CA HIS A 151 -1.07 -4.08 1.86
C HIS A 151 -0.07 -5.21 2.27
N PRO A 152 0.65 -5.06 3.40
CA PRO A 152 1.85 -5.86 3.68
C PRO A 152 1.59 -7.34 4.00
N THR A 153 0.35 -7.70 4.32
CA THR A 153 -0.05 -9.08 4.63
C THR A 153 -0.67 -9.79 3.43
N VAL A 154 -0.82 -9.11 2.29
CA VAL A 154 -1.42 -9.67 1.07
C VAL A 154 -0.34 -10.32 0.23
N LEU A 155 0.18 -11.45 0.73
CA LEU A 155 1.26 -12.21 0.10
C LEU A 155 0.87 -13.69 0.06
N PRO A 156 1.10 -14.42 -1.04
CA PRO A 156 0.64 -15.80 -1.13
C PRO A 156 1.34 -16.71 -0.11
N PHE A 157 2.60 -16.45 0.21
CA PHE A 157 3.38 -17.18 1.21
C PHE A 157 3.11 -16.72 2.66
N TYR A 158 2.36 -15.63 2.87
CA TYR A 158 1.87 -15.25 4.19
C TYR A 158 0.73 -16.18 4.63
N GLU A 159 -0.21 -16.48 3.72
CA GLU A 159 -1.38 -17.31 4.02
C GLU A 159 -1.03 -18.72 4.51
N ASP A 160 0.04 -19.33 3.96
CA ASP A 160 0.52 -20.67 4.33
C ASP A 160 0.98 -20.78 5.79
N LEU A 161 1.29 -19.64 6.41
CA LEU A 161 1.96 -19.56 7.71
C LEU A 161 1.04 -19.03 8.81
N ILE A 162 -0.24 -18.79 8.52
CA ILE A 162 -1.22 -18.33 9.49
C ILE A 162 -1.28 -19.29 10.68
N GLY A 163 -1.12 -18.73 11.89
CA GLY A 163 -1.08 -19.47 13.14
C GLY A 163 0.28 -20.08 13.49
N SER A 164 1.32 -19.84 12.69
CA SER A 164 2.70 -20.24 13.02
C SER A 164 3.42 -19.18 13.85
N SER A 165 4.30 -19.63 14.75
CA SER A 165 5.17 -18.74 15.53
C SER A 165 6.16 -17.95 14.65
N PHE A 166 6.53 -18.51 13.49
CA PHE A 166 7.35 -17.81 12.51
C PHE A 166 6.63 -16.56 12.01
N LEU A 167 5.37 -16.71 11.60
CA LEU A 167 4.59 -15.59 11.08
C LEU A 167 4.37 -14.53 12.16
N GLU A 168 4.09 -14.93 13.39
CA GLU A 168 3.94 -14.00 14.51
C GLU A 168 5.21 -13.14 14.71
N HIS A 169 6.39 -13.76 14.62
CA HIS A 169 7.67 -13.05 14.70
C HIS A 169 7.91 -12.17 13.47
N TRP A 170 7.62 -12.66 12.27
CA TRP A 170 7.76 -11.87 11.04
C TRP A 170 6.90 -10.61 11.05
N GLU A 171 5.64 -10.72 11.48
CA GLU A 171 4.74 -9.58 11.67
C GLU A 171 5.31 -8.58 12.67
N ASP A 172 5.88 -9.06 13.78
CA ASP A 172 6.52 -8.23 14.77
C ASP A 172 7.68 -7.42 14.18
N GLU A 173 8.50 -8.02 13.31
CA GLU A 173 9.60 -7.34 12.63
C GLU A 173 9.11 -6.32 11.60
N VAL A 174 8.09 -6.63 10.80
CA VAL A 174 7.48 -5.66 9.87
C VAL A 174 6.93 -4.45 10.62
N ILE A 175 6.19 -4.68 11.71
CA ILE A 175 5.66 -3.61 12.56
C ILE A 175 6.80 -2.77 13.15
N ASN A 176 7.85 -3.42 13.66
CA ASN A 176 9.00 -2.73 14.24
C ASN A 176 9.73 -1.87 13.20
N LEU A 177 9.86 -2.35 11.95
CA LEU A 177 10.42 -1.57 10.84
C LEU A 177 9.57 -0.35 10.52
N CYS A 178 8.25 -0.52 10.42
CA CYS A 178 7.33 0.60 10.19
C CYS A 178 7.47 1.67 11.28
N ILE A 179 7.50 1.28 12.55
CA ILE A 179 7.68 2.21 13.68
C ILE A 179 9.06 2.90 13.62
N LYS A 180 10.12 2.13 13.42
CA LYS A 180 11.52 2.63 13.35
C LYS A 180 11.69 3.69 12.27
N HIS A 181 11.01 3.53 11.14
CA HIS A 181 11.13 4.41 9.97
C HIS A 181 9.98 5.42 9.84
N ASN A 182 9.07 5.49 10.82
CA ASN A 182 7.89 6.36 10.80
C ASN A 182 7.00 6.14 9.55
N VAL A 183 6.84 4.87 9.16
CA VAL A 183 5.99 4.42 8.05
C VAL A 183 4.66 3.93 8.61
N ALA A 184 3.54 4.43 8.06
CA ALA A 184 2.22 3.94 8.39
C ALA A 184 1.95 2.59 7.72
N ILE A 185 1.14 1.74 8.35
CA ILE A 185 0.73 0.47 7.77
C ILE A 185 -0.63 0.65 7.10
N GLU A 186 -0.73 0.33 5.82
CA GLU A 186 -2.01 0.38 5.13
C GLU A 186 -3.01 -0.63 5.70
N ILE A 187 -4.26 -0.20 5.80
CA ILE A 187 -5.44 -1.06 5.88
C ILE A 187 -6.24 -0.86 4.58
N SER A 188 -6.24 -1.90 3.74
CA SER A 188 -6.78 -1.85 2.39
C SER A 188 -8.24 -2.30 2.33
N GLY A 189 -9.06 -1.52 1.61
CA GLY A 189 -10.45 -1.80 1.28
C GLY A 189 -10.60 -2.97 0.31
N LEU A 190 -9.87 -2.93 -0.81
CA LEU A 190 -9.87 -3.99 -1.82
C LEU A 190 -9.48 -5.34 -1.24
N TRP A 191 -8.34 -5.39 -0.54
CA TRP A 191 -7.78 -6.66 -0.06
C TRP A 191 -8.42 -7.16 1.24
N LYS A 192 -9.09 -6.27 1.98
CA LYS A 192 -9.67 -6.51 3.30
C LYS A 192 -8.65 -7.03 4.31
N GLU A 193 -7.47 -6.42 4.29
CA GLU A 193 -6.30 -6.77 5.09
C GLU A 193 -5.57 -5.50 5.54
N PRO A 194 -4.77 -5.54 6.63
CA PRO A 194 -4.57 -6.68 7.53
C PRO A 194 -5.77 -6.93 8.45
N GLY A 195 -5.87 -8.15 8.98
CA GLY A 195 -6.89 -8.54 9.96
C GLY A 195 -6.77 -7.88 11.33
N LYS A 196 -7.84 -7.99 12.14
CA LYS A 196 -7.96 -7.35 13.46
C LYS A 196 -6.83 -7.69 14.46
N SER A 197 -6.34 -8.93 14.45
CA SER A 197 -5.26 -9.38 15.34
C SER A 197 -3.96 -8.64 15.06
N PHE A 198 -3.58 -8.53 13.79
CA PHE A 198 -2.41 -7.77 13.34
C PHE A 198 -2.57 -6.29 13.70
N ILE A 199 -3.72 -5.68 13.40
CA ILE A 199 -3.98 -4.26 13.70
C ILE A 199 -3.83 -3.97 15.20
N LYS A 200 -4.40 -4.81 16.08
CA LYS A 200 -4.23 -4.65 17.53
C LYS A 200 -2.77 -4.80 17.97
N LYS A 201 -2.06 -5.77 17.41
CA LYS A 201 -0.63 -5.98 17.68
C LYS A 201 0.20 -4.75 17.30
N ALA A 202 -0.01 -4.23 16.08
CA ALA A 202 0.67 -3.04 15.56
C ALA A 202 0.36 -1.80 16.40
N TYR A 203 -0.91 -1.58 16.76
CA TYR A 203 -1.32 -0.47 17.61
C TYR A 203 -0.67 -0.51 18.99
N ASN A 204 -0.66 -1.68 19.65
CA ASN A 204 -0.05 -1.84 20.97
C ASN A 204 1.46 -1.54 20.97
N LYS A 205 2.13 -1.71 19.82
CA LYS A 205 3.53 -1.33 19.62
C LYS A 205 3.73 0.14 19.27
N GLY A 206 2.66 0.86 18.91
CA GLY A 206 2.68 2.29 18.61
C GLY A 206 2.67 2.66 17.13
N ALA A 207 2.35 1.72 16.24
CA ALA A 207 2.24 1.98 14.81
C ALA A 207 1.10 2.97 14.46
N PHE A 208 1.27 3.67 13.34
CA PHE A 208 0.22 4.42 12.65
C PHE A 208 -0.35 3.60 11.49
N PHE A 209 -1.58 3.91 11.09
CA PHE A 209 -2.28 3.23 10.00
C PHE A 209 -2.74 4.22 8.94
N SER A 210 -2.68 3.87 7.65
CA SER A 210 -3.34 4.61 6.58
C SER A 210 -4.53 3.83 6.05
N PHE A 211 -5.50 4.52 5.45
CA PHE A 211 -6.60 3.88 4.73
C PHE A 211 -6.39 4.05 3.23
N GLY A 212 -6.69 2.97 2.50
CA GLY A 212 -6.65 2.94 1.05
C GLY A 212 -7.76 2.06 0.52
N SER A 213 -8.52 2.50 -0.48
CA SER A 213 -9.45 1.61 -1.18
C SER A 213 -8.69 0.68 -2.12
N ASP A 214 -7.54 1.12 -2.63
CA ASP A 214 -6.76 0.48 -3.70
C ASP A 214 -7.61 0.29 -4.96
N CYS A 215 -8.50 1.27 -5.22
CA CYS A 215 -9.47 1.17 -6.30
C CYS A 215 -8.79 1.22 -7.67
N HIS A 216 -9.16 0.27 -8.52
CA HIS A 216 -8.83 0.27 -9.94
C HIS A 216 -10.08 0.39 -10.80
N LYS A 217 -11.26 0.06 -10.24
CA LYS A 217 -12.56 0.22 -10.90
C LYS A 217 -13.40 1.33 -10.26
N ILE A 218 -14.32 1.88 -11.04
CA ILE A 218 -15.20 2.97 -10.60
C ILE A 218 -16.05 2.57 -9.37
N GLU A 219 -16.49 1.31 -9.30
CA GLU A 219 -17.28 0.80 -8.16
C GLU A 219 -16.47 0.64 -6.86
N GLU A 220 -15.15 0.59 -6.94
CA GLU A 220 -14.23 0.42 -5.80
C GLU A 220 -13.83 1.77 -5.16
N ILE A 221 -14.10 2.89 -5.85
CA ILE A 221 -13.67 4.23 -5.41
C ILE A 221 -14.16 4.52 -3.99
N CYS A 222 -13.21 4.82 -3.11
CA CYS A 222 -13.47 5.14 -1.71
C CYS A 222 -14.31 4.05 -1.00
N ASP A 223 -14.12 2.78 -1.35
CA ASP A 223 -14.58 1.66 -0.53
C ASP A 223 -13.68 1.53 0.71
N LEU A 224 -13.99 2.32 1.74
CA LEU A 224 -13.30 2.31 3.03
C LEU A 224 -14.11 1.58 4.12
N ASP A 225 -15.11 0.78 3.74
CA ASP A 225 -16.00 0.11 4.70
C ASP A 225 -15.22 -0.87 5.58
N TYR A 226 -14.34 -1.68 4.98
CA TYR A 226 -13.49 -2.60 5.73
C TYR A 226 -12.51 -1.86 6.67
N PRO A 227 -11.65 -0.92 6.19
CA PRO A 227 -10.73 -0.19 7.04
C PRO A 227 -11.40 0.48 8.24
N ILE A 228 -12.50 1.20 8.01
CA ILE A 228 -13.24 1.89 9.06
C ILE A 228 -13.83 0.89 10.07
N LYS A 229 -14.40 -0.22 9.59
CA LYS A 229 -14.99 -1.23 10.46
C LYS A 229 -13.92 -1.89 11.33
N VAL A 230 -12.83 -2.36 10.75
CA VAL A 230 -11.81 -3.14 11.48
C VAL A 230 -11.08 -2.27 12.51
N VAL A 231 -10.81 -1.00 12.21
CA VAL A 231 -10.24 -0.02 13.17
C VAL A 231 -11.16 0.23 14.34
N LYS A 232 -12.48 0.42 14.10
CA LYS A 232 -13.47 0.58 15.16
C LYS A 232 -13.57 -0.67 16.05
N GLU A 233 -13.61 -1.86 15.45
CA GLU A 233 -13.66 -3.13 16.19
C GLU A 233 -12.36 -3.45 16.94
N ALA A 234 -11.23 -2.95 16.44
CA ALA A 234 -9.93 -3.04 17.08
C ALA A 234 -9.76 -2.03 18.23
N GLY A 235 -10.60 -0.99 18.28
CA GLY A 235 -10.52 0.08 19.27
C GLY A 235 -9.40 1.07 19.00
N ILE A 236 -9.04 1.26 17.73
CA ILE A 236 -7.95 2.15 17.33
C ILE A 236 -8.50 3.59 17.26
N PRO A 237 -7.88 4.55 17.96
CA PRO A 237 -8.35 5.94 17.97
C PRO A 237 -7.94 6.66 16.68
N PHE A 238 -8.68 7.73 16.33
CA PHE A 238 -8.46 8.49 15.09
C PHE A 238 -7.05 9.06 14.98
N GLU A 239 -6.44 9.41 16.11
CA GLU A 239 -5.09 9.95 16.23
C GLU A 239 -3.99 8.97 15.81
N ARG A 240 -4.33 7.69 15.58
CA ARG A 240 -3.43 6.68 15.01
C ARG A 240 -3.64 6.46 13.51
N ILE A 241 -4.56 7.18 12.91
CA ILE A 241 -4.73 7.19 11.46
C ILE A 241 -3.82 8.28 10.89
N TYR A 242 -2.87 7.86 10.07
CA TYR A 242 -1.94 8.70 9.34
C TYR A 242 -2.70 9.60 8.36
N ILE A 243 -2.34 10.87 8.37
CA ILE A 243 -2.82 11.90 7.45
C ILE A 243 -1.59 12.68 7.01
N PRO A 244 -1.33 12.82 5.70
CA PRO A 244 -0.21 13.61 5.21
C PRO A 244 -0.23 15.05 5.76
N GLU A 245 0.95 15.61 6.01
CA GLU A 245 1.06 16.99 6.51
C GLU A 245 0.45 17.97 5.51
N GLY A 246 -0.33 18.94 6.01
CA GLY A 246 -0.97 19.95 5.16
C GLY A 246 -2.29 19.52 4.52
N ALA A 247 -2.75 18.27 4.73
CA ALA A 247 -4.07 17.84 4.31
C ALA A 247 -5.17 18.63 5.05
N SER A 248 -6.06 19.28 4.29
CA SER A 248 -7.19 20.11 4.80
C SER A 248 -8.55 19.57 4.38
#